data_AF-A0A2H3E485-F1
#
_entry.id   AF-A0A2H3E485-F1
#
_cell.length_a   1.000
_cell.length_b   1.000
_cell.length_c   1.000
_cell.angle_alpha   90.00
_cell.angle_beta   90.00
_cell.angle_gamma   90.00
#
_symmetry.space_group_name_H-M   'P 1'
#
loop_
_entity.id
_entity.type
_entity.pdbx_description
1 polymer ?
#
loop_
_entity_poly.entity_id
_entity_poly.type
_entity_poly.pdbx_seq_one_letter_code
_entity_poly.pdbx_strand_id
1 'polypeptide(L)'
;MFSSIILSALLFTAATASPLVPRGTCHPVFDNFAILTVSENTGKPYGRFSWSSNPAVGSPVVASVSPSRWYVQQTGDYDPPTYTFKNVDNLLFDVELDGGVLVMNNIDWSGSNVNQKWKIECASCPTEGQTGVVASGCSISPASPSTNGLCVRHTGLGGQYDLTPCSNGGYGSYYFSV
;
A
#
# COMPACT_ATOMS: atom_id res chain seq x y z
N MET A 1 26.30 -65.82 -31.10
CA MET A 1 25.30 -65.02 -30.36
C MET A 1 26.04 -63.97 -29.56
N PHE A 2 26.06 -62.72 -30.02
CA PHE A 2 26.54 -61.58 -29.25
C PHE A 2 25.49 -60.48 -29.41
N SER A 3 24.85 -60.11 -28.32
CA SER A 3 23.82 -59.07 -28.26
C SER A 3 24.44 -57.81 -27.68
N SER A 4 24.61 -56.78 -28.50
CA SER A 4 25.10 -55.47 -28.07
C SER A 4 23.94 -54.63 -27.54
N ILE A 5 24.02 -54.23 -26.27
CA ILE A 5 23.08 -53.31 -25.61
C ILE A 5 23.53 -51.90 -25.92
N ILE A 6 22.70 -51.10 -26.60
CA ILE A 6 22.92 -49.65 -26.77
C ILE A 6 22.17 -48.95 -25.63
N LEU A 7 22.92 -48.30 -24.73
CA LEU A 7 22.40 -47.51 -23.62
C LEU A 7 22.29 -46.04 -24.07
N SER A 8 21.08 -45.56 -24.38
CA SER A 8 20.83 -44.13 -24.62
C SER A 8 20.82 -43.37 -23.30
N ALA A 9 21.83 -42.53 -23.08
CA ALA A 9 21.86 -41.58 -21.97
C ALA A 9 20.93 -40.40 -22.27
N LEU A 10 19.79 -40.34 -21.57
CA LEU A 10 18.96 -39.13 -21.50
C LEU A 10 19.65 -38.12 -20.57
N LEU A 11 20.23 -37.08 -21.17
CA LEU A 11 20.72 -35.90 -20.44
C LEU A 11 19.52 -35.05 -20.03
N PHE A 12 19.14 -35.10 -18.76
CA PHE A 12 18.22 -34.14 -18.16
C PHE A 12 18.95 -32.81 -17.97
N THR A 13 18.60 -31.80 -18.77
CA THR A 13 18.97 -30.41 -18.51
C THR A 13 18.16 -29.89 -17.32
N ALA A 14 18.79 -29.84 -16.15
CA ALA A 14 18.21 -29.14 -15.01
C ALA A 14 18.17 -27.64 -15.34
N ALA A 15 16.96 -27.10 -15.53
CA ALA A 15 16.74 -25.66 -15.57
C ALA A 15 17.07 -25.10 -14.17
N THR A 16 18.21 -24.46 -14.02
CA THR A 16 18.55 -23.72 -12.80
C THR A 16 17.63 -22.51 -12.74
N ALA A 17 16.59 -22.56 -11.91
CA ALA A 17 15.84 -21.37 -11.55
C ALA A 17 16.82 -20.41 -10.87
N SER A 18 17.06 -19.25 -11.48
CA SER A 18 17.87 -18.20 -10.88
C SER A 18 17.30 -17.86 -9.49
N PRO A 19 18.15 -17.68 -8.46
CA PRO A 19 17.66 -17.29 -7.15
C PRO A 19 16.87 -15.99 -7.27
N LEU A 20 15.70 -15.94 -6.63
CA LEU A 20 14.90 -14.73 -6.49
C LEU A 20 15.78 -13.65 -5.89
N VAL A 21 16.24 -12.70 -6.71
CA VAL A 21 16.88 -11.47 -6.24
C VAL A 21 15.93 -10.87 -5.21
N PRO A 22 16.40 -10.47 -4.00
CA PRO A 22 15.59 -9.74 -3.05
C PRO A 22 15.06 -8.51 -3.78
N ARG A 23 13.79 -8.51 -4.14
CA ARG A 23 13.21 -7.38 -4.84
C ARG A 23 13.12 -6.25 -3.80
N GLY A 24 13.95 -5.22 -3.95
CA GLY A 24 13.98 -4.09 -3.04
C GLY A 24 12.60 -3.46 -2.91
N THR A 25 12.25 -3.03 -1.71
CA THR A 25 11.13 -2.12 -1.48
C THR A 25 11.58 -0.69 -1.74
N CYS A 26 10.64 0.19 -2.07
CA CYS A 26 10.90 1.61 -2.26
C CYS A 26 9.88 2.46 -1.48
N HIS A 27 10.27 3.69 -1.15
CA HIS A 27 9.39 4.69 -0.56
C HIS A 27 8.98 5.70 -1.64
N PRO A 28 7.68 5.83 -1.95
CA PRO A 28 7.24 6.66 -3.07
C PRO A 28 7.41 8.16 -2.76
N VAL A 29 7.86 8.93 -3.75
CA VAL A 29 7.82 10.40 -3.71
C VAL A 29 6.65 10.86 -4.57
N PHE A 30 5.61 11.38 -3.93
CA PHE A 30 4.36 11.76 -4.60
C PHE A 30 4.30 13.25 -4.98
N ASP A 31 5.34 14.05 -4.70
CA ASP A 31 5.32 15.51 -4.87
C ASP A 31 5.02 15.98 -6.30
N ASN A 32 5.30 15.14 -7.30
CA ASN A 32 4.99 15.41 -8.72
C ASN A 32 3.56 14.99 -9.13
N PHE A 33 2.76 14.45 -8.21
CA PHE A 33 1.41 13.94 -8.46
C PHE A 33 0.40 14.75 -7.64
N ALA A 34 -0.53 15.41 -8.32
CA ALA A 34 -1.40 16.39 -7.67
C ALA A 34 -2.39 15.74 -6.68
N ILE A 35 -3.04 14.64 -7.08
CA ILE A 35 -4.14 14.01 -6.34
C ILE A 35 -4.11 12.51 -6.65
N LEU A 36 -4.29 11.67 -5.64
CA LEU A 36 -4.23 10.22 -5.77
C LEU A 36 -5.51 9.53 -5.30
N THR A 37 -5.77 8.36 -5.86
CA THR A 37 -6.67 7.36 -5.29
C THR A 37 -5.83 6.27 -4.64
N VAL A 38 -6.26 5.81 -3.45
CA VAL A 38 -5.63 4.69 -2.74
C VAL A 38 -6.54 3.50 -2.90
N SER A 39 -6.02 2.44 -3.51
CA SER A 39 -6.85 1.30 -3.86
C SER A 39 -6.13 -0.01 -3.68
N GLU A 40 -6.91 -1.06 -3.48
CA GLU A 40 -6.45 -2.38 -3.11
C GLU A 40 -6.84 -3.41 -4.17
N ASN A 41 -5.87 -4.24 -4.55
CA ASN A 41 -6.14 -5.41 -5.36
C ASN A 41 -6.48 -6.61 -4.47
N THR A 42 -7.77 -6.96 -4.41
CA THR A 42 -8.25 -8.03 -3.53
C THR A 42 -8.17 -9.42 -4.17
N GLY A 43 -7.79 -9.52 -5.45
CA GLY A 43 -7.80 -10.79 -6.21
C GLY A 43 -9.17 -11.46 -6.33
N LYS A 44 -10.26 -10.76 -5.94
CA LYS A 44 -11.63 -11.27 -5.90
C LYS A 44 -12.48 -10.72 -7.07
N PRO A 45 -13.57 -11.42 -7.46
CA PRO A 45 -14.39 -11.04 -8.62
C PRO A 45 -15.19 -9.74 -8.44
N TYR A 46 -15.39 -9.26 -7.20
CA TYR A 46 -16.20 -8.06 -6.90
C TYR A 46 -15.45 -6.73 -7.00
N GLY A 47 -14.34 -6.72 -7.73
CA GLY A 47 -13.66 -5.48 -8.02
C GLY A 47 -12.80 -4.99 -6.87
N ARG A 48 -11.65 -4.47 -7.29
CA ARG A 48 -10.87 -3.42 -6.68
C ARG A 48 -11.65 -2.58 -5.64
N PHE A 49 -11.20 -2.58 -4.39
CA PHE A 49 -11.69 -1.64 -3.37
C PHE A 49 -10.77 -0.43 -3.30
N SER A 50 -11.34 0.70 -2.90
CA SER A 50 -10.61 1.94 -2.70
C SER A 50 -10.95 2.56 -1.37
N TRP A 51 -10.04 3.38 -0.86
CA TRP A 51 -10.31 4.20 0.31
C TRP A 51 -11.35 5.27 -0.04
N SER A 52 -12.39 5.34 0.78
CA SER A 52 -13.43 6.36 0.69
C SER A 52 -13.78 6.87 2.08
N SER A 53 -14.04 8.17 2.19
CA SER A 53 -14.52 8.78 3.43
C SER A 53 -15.24 10.09 3.15
N ASN A 54 -16.16 10.43 4.05
CA ASN A 54 -16.68 11.79 4.19
C ASN A 54 -15.65 12.65 4.94
N PRO A 55 -15.43 13.91 4.55
CA PRO A 55 -14.49 14.80 5.23
C PRO A 55 -15.14 15.44 6.46
N ALA A 56 -15.34 14.66 7.52
CA ALA A 56 -15.86 15.12 8.80
C ALA A 56 -15.24 14.32 9.95
N VAL A 57 -14.96 14.98 11.08
CA VAL A 57 -14.36 14.35 12.27
C VAL A 57 -15.12 13.08 12.68
N GLY A 58 -14.38 11.99 12.90
CA GLY A 58 -14.91 10.69 13.29
C GLY A 58 -15.51 9.87 12.14
N SER A 59 -15.54 10.40 10.92
CA SER A 59 -16.02 9.61 9.76
C SER A 59 -15.05 8.46 9.49
N PRO A 60 -15.55 7.24 9.27
CA PRO A 60 -14.69 6.09 9.00
C PRO A 60 -14.10 6.17 7.58
N VAL A 61 -12.83 5.77 7.43
CA VAL A 61 -12.29 5.42 6.12
C VAL A 61 -12.74 4.00 5.79
N VAL A 62 -13.55 3.85 4.74
CA VAL A 62 -14.19 2.60 4.36
C VAL A 62 -13.75 2.10 3.00
N ALA A 63 -13.81 0.79 2.81
CA ALA A 63 -13.60 0.16 1.51
C ALA A 63 -14.82 0.37 0.61
N SER A 64 -14.60 0.99 -0.55
CA SER A 64 -15.66 1.40 -1.47
C SER A 64 -15.28 1.09 -2.93
N VAL A 65 -16.27 1.04 -3.80
CA VAL A 65 -16.08 1.06 -5.27
C VAL A 65 -16.06 2.48 -5.85
N SER A 66 -16.36 3.48 -5.00
CA SER A 66 -16.32 4.91 -5.32
C SER A 66 -15.18 5.56 -4.53
N PRO A 67 -13.97 5.67 -5.09
CA PRO A 67 -12.80 6.19 -4.37
C PRO A 67 -12.97 7.65 -3.97
N SER A 68 -12.54 7.99 -2.76
CA SER A 68 -12.19 9.38 -2.44
C SER A 68 -10.84 9.74 -3.04
N ARG A 69 -10.60 11.03 -3.16
CA ARG A 69 -9.35 11.60 -3.65
C ARG A 69 -8.51 12.12 -2.49
N TRP A 70 -7.23 11.84 -2.54
CA TRP A 70 -6.29 12.09 -1.46
C TRP A 70 -5.13 12.96 -1.93
N TYR A 71 -4.80 13.97 -1.15
CA TYR A 71 -3.52 14.64 -1.24
C TYR A 71 -2.56 13.91 -0.31
N VAL A 72 -1.66 13.12 -0.90
CA VAL A 72 -0.68 12.31 -0.16
C VAL A 72 0.63 13.07 -0.12
N GLN A 73 1.02 13.52 1.07
CA GLN A 73 2.19 14.37 1.25
C GLN A 73 3.20 13.66 2.14
N GLN A 74 4.44 13.56 1.65
CA GLN A 74 5.56 13.12 2.46
C GLN A 74 5.84 14.18 3.54
N THR A 75 6.01 13.74 4.77
CA THR A 75 6.40 14.60 5.89
C THR A 75 7.91 14.80 5.90
N GLY A 76 8.40 15.69 6.76
CA GLY A 76 9.83 15.90 6.97
C GLY A 76 10.54 14.81 7.79
N ASP A 77 9.88 13.68 8.09
CA ASP A 77 10.52 12.55 8.76
C ASP A 77 11.47 11.83 7.78
N TYR A 78 12.64 11.41 8.27
CA TYR A 78 13.66 10.73 7.47
C TYR A 78 13.95 9.33 8.03
N ASP A 79 14.02 8.35 7.12
CA ASP A 79 14.47 6.97 7.32
C ASP A 79 13.67 6.10 8.34
N PRO A 80 12.52 5.50 7.93
CA PRO A 80 11.82 5.70 6.66
C PRO A 80 10.93 6.96 6.68
N PRO A 81 10.65 7.55 5.51
CA PRO A 81 9.74 8.69 5.42
C PRO A 81 8.32 8.32 5.87
N THR A 82 7.60 9.30 6.40
CA THR A 82 6.17 9.17 6.70
C THR A 82 5.33 10.07 5.80
N TYR A 83 4.03 9.80 5.75
CA TYR A 83 3.08 10.40 4.84
C TYR A 83 1.78 10.76 5.57
N THR A 84 1.08 11.75 5.02
CA THR A 84 -0.29 12.13 5.43
C THR A 84 -1.28 11.85 4.30
N PHE A 85 -2.57 11.70 4.62
CA PHE A 85 -3.64 11.43 3.64
C PHE A 85 -4.78 12.44 3.81
N LYS A 86 -4.63 13.61 3.18
CA LYS A 86 -5.62 14.68 3.31
C LYS A 86 -6.74 14.49 2.30
N ASN A 87 -7.98 14.63 2.75
CA ASN A 87 -9.12 14.47 1.86
C ASN A 87 -9.23 15.70 0.94
N VAL A 88 -9.23 15.50 -0.38
CA VAL A 88 -9.22 16.61 -1.35
C VAL A 88 -10.51 17.42 -1.32
N ASP A 89 -11.63 16.82 -0.93
CA ASP A 89 -12.90 17.54 -0.86
C ASP A 89 -12.92 18.53 0.32
N ASN A 90 -12.06 18.35 1.33
CA ASN A 90 -11.77 19.36 2.34
C ASN A 90 -10.41 19.08 3.03
N LEU A 91 -9.41 19.92 2.72
CA LEU A 91 -8.03 19.79 3.18
C LEU A 91 -7.82 20.09 4.68
N LEU A 92 -8.88 20.39 5.43
CA LEU A 92 -8.84 20.51 6.89
C LEU A 92 -8.88 19.15 7.60
N PHE A 93 -9.10 18.06 6.86
CA PHE A 93 -9.21 16.71 7.41
C PHE A 93 -8.15 15.76 6.86
N ASP A 94 -7.58 14.96 7.77
CA ASP A 94 -6.55 13.96 7.51
C ASP A 94 -7.00 12.59 8.03
N VAL A 95 -6.41 11.51 7.51
CA VAL A 95 -6.64 10.16 8.02
C VAL A 95 -5.81 9.97 9.29
N GLU A 96 -6.51 9.66 10.38
CA GLU A 96 -5.95 9.37 11.70
C GLU A 96 -6.23 7.93 12.10
N LEU A 97 -5.25 7.31 12.76
CA LEU A 97 -5.45 6.08 13.50
C LEU A 97 -6.10 6.37 14.86
N ASP A 98 -7.32 5.92 15.06
CA ASP A 98 -8.04 6.00 16.33
C ASP A 98 -8.56 4.62 16.73
N GLY A 99 -8.24 4.16 17.94
CA GLY A 99 -8.72 2.87 18.45
C GLY A 99 -8.37 1.64 17.60
N GLY A 100 -7.36 1.72 16.71
CA GLY A 100 -6.98 0.63 15.80
C GLY A 100 -7.70 0.63 14.45
N VAL A 101 -8.50 1.65 14.16
CA VAL A 101 -9.21 1.85 12.89
C VAL A 101 -8.87 3.20 12.27
N LEU A 102 -9.13 3.34 10.96
CA LEU A 102 -8.86 4.58 10.23
C LEU A 102 -10.11 5.49 10.27
N VAL A 103 -9.93 6.72 10.73
CA VAL A 103 -10.97 7.75 10.79
C VAL A 103 -10.47 9.06 10.20
N MET A 104 -11.38 9.95 9.82
CA MET A 104 -11.05 11.33 9.52
C MET A 104 -10.97 12.14 10.81
N ASN A 105 -9.94 12.96 10.95
CA ASN A 105 -9.83 13.93 12.03
C ASN A 105 -9.31 15.28 11.51
N ASN A 106 -9.39 16.33 12.32
CA ASN A 106 -8.79 17.61 12.01
C ASN A 106 -7.28 17.42 11.80
N ILE A 107 -6.75 18.00 10.74
CA ILE A 107 -5.33 17.97 10.47
C ILE A 107 -4.53 18.56 11.63
N ASP A 108 -3.45 17.88 12.03
CA ASP A 108 -2.44 18.45 12.91
C ASP A 108 -1.42 19.27 12.11
N TRP A 109 -1.63 20.58 12.08
CA TRP A 109 -0.74 21.53 11.42
C TRP A 109 0.68 21.55 11.99
N SER A 110 0.88 21.09 13.22
CA SER A 110 2.22 21.00 13.81
C SER A 110 3.02 19.82 13.26
N GLY A 111 2.35 18.82 12.68
CA GLY A 111 2.97 17.59 12.20
C GLY A 111 3.55 16.70 13.31
N SER A 112 3.12 16.88 14.55
CA SER A 112 3.59 16.12 15.72
C SER A 112 2.72 14.90 16.04
N ASN A 113 1.48 14.87 15.55
CA ASN A 113 0.54 13.78 15.76
C ASN A 113 0.95 12.55 14.95
N VAL A 114 1.59 11.59 15.64
CA VAL A 114 2.06 10.33 15.04
C VAL A 114 0.91 9.46 14.50
N ASN A 115 -0.32 9.65 14.99
CA ASN A 115 -1.48 8.88 14.51
C ASN A 115 -1.99 9.36 13.14
N GLN A 116 -1.58 10.54 12.67
CA GLN A 116 -1.84 11.02 11.31
C GLN A 116 -0.68 10.74 10.35
N LYS A 117 0.35 10.03 10.83
CA LYS A 117 1.53 9.68 10.04
C LYS A 117 1.49 8.21 9.65
N TRP A 118 1.78 7.96 8.38
CA TRP A 118 1.71 6.65 7.76
C TRP A 118 3.03 6.33 7.08
N LYS A 119 3.47 5.07 7.13
CA LYS A 119 4.60 4.57 6.36
C LYS A 119 4.06 3.87 5.12
N ILE A 120 4.71 4.10 3.99
CA ILE A 120 4.36 3.48 2.70
C ILE A 120 5.61 2.80 2.15
N GLU A 121 5.50 1.51 1.87
CA GLU A 121 6.56 0.71 1.26
C GLU A 121 5.98 -0.03 0.05
N CYS A 122 6.58 0.16 -1.12
CA CYS A 122 6.04 -0.36 -2.38
C CYS A 122 7.02 -1.27 -3.11
N ALA A 123 6.47 -2.12 -3.98
CA ALA A 123 7.23 -2.87 -4.97
C ALA A 123 7.75 -1.98 -6.11
N SER A 124 6.92 -1.00 -6.48
CA SER A 124 7.16 -0.06 -7.55
C SER A 124 6.72 1.31 -7.09
N CYS A 125 7.60 2.28 -7.27
CA CYS A 125 7.38 3.68 -6.91
C CYS A 125 7.21 4.54 -8.17
N PRO A 126 6.67 5.76 -8.00
CA PRO A 126 6.39 6.64 -9.12
C PRO A 126 7.64 7.03 -9.92
N THR A 127 7.46 7.11 -11.23
CA THR A 127 8.43 7.73 -12.15
C THR A 127 7.86 9.05 -12.66
N GLU A 128 8.70 10.05 -12.87
CA GLU A 128 8.27 11.37 -13.39
C GLU A 128 7.48 11.23 -14.70
N GLY A 129 6.38 11.97 -14.83
CA GLY A 129 5.51 11.96 -16.01
C GLY A 129 4.60 10.74 -16.17
N GLN A 130 4.61 9.80 -15.21
CA GLN A 130 3.73 8.62 -15.22
C GLN A 130 2.26 9.01 -15.00
N THR A 131 1.34 8.30 -15.67
CA THR A 131 -0.11 8.43 -15.48
C THR A 131 -0.75 7.08 -15.15
N GLY A 132 -1.96 7.08 -14.58
CA GLY A 132 -2.63 5.87 -14.13
C GLY A 132 -2.03 5.35 -12.82
N VAL A 133 -1.69 4.06 -12.73
CA VAL A 133 -1.06 3.49 -11.53
C VAL A 133 0.38 3.98 -11.42
N VAL A 134 0.68 4.75 -10.38
CA VAL A 134 2.00 5.39 -10.16
C VAL A 134 2.83 4.67 -9.09
N ALA A 135 2.20 3.97 -8.16
CA ALA A 135 2.91 3.09 -7.22
C ALA A 135 2.09 1.82 -7.03
N SER A 136 2.74 0.67 -6.88
CA SER A 136 2.04 -0.62 -6.74
C SER A 136 2.75 -1.61 -5.84
N GLY A 137 2.00 -2.59 -5.34
CA GLY A 137 2.52 -3.57 -4.40
C GLY A 137 2.84 -2.95 -3.04
N CYS A 138 2.02 -1.98 -2.61
CA CYS A 138 2.30 -1.14 -1.46
C CYS A 138 1.68 -1.71 -0.20
N SER A 139 2.46 -1.74 0.88
CA SER A 139 1.95 -1.80 2.26
C SER A 139 1.77 -0.37 2.78
N ILE A 140 0.72 -0.19 3.58
CA ILE A 140 0.46 1.05 4.31
C ILE A 140 0.38 0.64 5.78
N SER A 141 1.16 1.29 6.64
CA SER A 141 1.21 0.99 8.08
C SER A 141 1.25 2.29 8.88
N PRO A 142 0.72 2.34 10.10
CA PRO A 142 0.84 3.54 10.91
C PRO A 142 2.31 3.80 11.31
N ALA A 143 2.67 5.06 11.49
CA ALA A 143 3.99 5.42 12.00
C ALA A 143 4.12 5.19 13.51
N SER A 144 3.00 5.03 14.22
CA SER A 144 2.95 4.88 15.67
C SER A 144 3.69 3.62 16.15
N PRO A 145 4.65 3.74 17.11
CA PRO A 145 5.40 2.60 17.62
C PRO A 145 4.54 1.51 18.28
N SER A 146 3.36 1.86 18.82
CA SER A 146 2.44 0.90 19.44
C SER A 146 1.80 -0.06 18.43
N THR A 147 1.90 0.24 17.14
CA THR A 147 1.34 -0.54 16.03
C THR A 147 2.40 -1.12 15.11
N ASN A 148 3.65 -1.21 15.57
CA ASN A 148 4.74 -1.79 14.80
C ASN A 148 4.39 -3.21 14.31
N GLY A 149 4.62 -3.46 13.02
CA GLY A 149 4.29 -4.74 12.38
C GLY A 149 2.83 -4.90 11.97
N LEU A 150 1.99 -3.87 12.14
CA LEU A 150 0.62 -3.85 11.66
C LEU A 150 0.48 -3.01 10.38
N CYS A 151 -0.35 -3.49 9.46
CA CYS A 151 -0.64 -2.88 8.17
C CYS A 151 -2.15 -2.71 8.00
N VAL A 152 -2.53 -1.71 7.21
CA VAL A 152 -3.93 -1.40 6.91
C VAL A 152 -4.56 -2.52 6.08
N ARG A 153 -5.78 -2.93 6.43
CA ARG A 153 -6.53 -3.99 5.74
C ARG A 153 -8.00 -3.61 5.61
N HIS A 154 -8.61 -3.99 4.49
CA HIS A 154 -10.06 -3.90 4.34
C HIS A 154 -10.80 -5.05 5.05
N THR A 155 -11.99 -4.77 5.57
CA THR A 155 -12.89 -5.78 6.17
C THR A 155 -13.99 -6.26 5.21
N GLY A 156 -14.14 -5.60 4.06
CA GLY A 156 -15.16 -5.88 3.04
C GLY A 156 -15.78 -4.60 2.50
N LEU A 157 -16.62 -4.68 1.47
CA LEU A 157 -17.30 -3.51 0.90
C LEU A 157 -18.15 -2.81 1.98
N GLY A 158 -17.97 -1.50 2.13
CA GLY A 158 -18.59 -0.68 3.17
C GLY A 158 -17.98 -0.84 4.56
N GLY A 159 -17.05 -1.78 4.74
CA GLY A 159 -16.35 -2.01 5.99
C GLY A 159 -15.26 -0.95 6.21
N GLN A 160 -15.11 -0.52 7.46
CA GLN A 160 -14.01 0.36 7.87
C GLN A 160 -12.68 -0.39 7.77
N TYR A 161 -11.64 0.34 7.34
CA TYR A 161 -10.28 -0.18 7.34
C TYR A 161 -9.76 -0.32 8.78
N ASP A 162 -9.14 -1.47 9.05
CA ASP A 162 -8.54 -1.82 10.33
C ASP A 162 -7.06 -2.19 10.15
N LEU A 163 -6.44 -2.64 11.24
CA LEU A 163 -5.07 -3.10 11.26
C LEU A 163 -4.99 -4.63 11.36
N THR A 164 -4.07 -5.22 10.60
CA THR A 164 -3.72 -6.65 10.63
C THR A 164 -2.20 -6.80 10.67
N PRO A 165 -1.63 -7.92 11.14
CA PRO A 165 -0.21 -8.19 10.95
C PRO A 165 0.20 -8.06 9.47
N CYS A 166 1.28 -7.32 9.21
CA CYS A 166 1.83 -7.17 7.87
C CYS A 166 2.24 -8.53 7.28
N SER A 167 2.13 -8.67 5.96
CA SER A 167 2.53 -9.89 5.26
C SER A 167 4.05 -10.06 5.29
N ASN A 168 4.55 -11.09 5.99
CA ASN A 168 5.98 -11.36 6.22
C ASN A 168 6.82 -11.76 4.97
N GLY A 169 6.29 -11.64 3.76
CA GLY A 169 6.98 -12.14 2.55
C GLY A 169 6.37 -11.75 1.21
N GLY A 170 5.52 -10.72 1.17
CA GLY A 170 4.87 -10.26 -0.04
C GLY A 170 4.70 -8.75 -0.04
N TYR A 171 4.75 -8.17 -1.24
CA TYR A 171 4.30 -6.80 -1.48
C TYR A 171 2.87 -6.61 -1.01
N GLY A 172 2.56 -5.43 -0.46
CA GLY A 172 1.20 -5.16 -0.02
C GLY A 172 0.22 -5.09 -1.20
N SER A 173 -1.07 -5.10 -0.89
CA SER A 173 -2.15 -5.15 -1.88
C SER A 173 -2.51 -3.78 -2.47
N TYR A 174 -1.95 -2.69 -1.92
CA TYR A 174 -2.31 -1.34 -2.33
C TYR A 174 -1.54 -0.87 -3.57
N TYR A 175 -2.16 0.04 -4.29
CA TYR A 175 -1.54 0.82 -5.33
C TYR A 175 -2.17 2.21 -5.37
N PHE A 176 -1.40 3.16 -5.88
CA PHE A 176 -1.74 4.58 -5.95
C PHE A 176 -1.96 4.93 -7.41
N SER A 177 -2.98 5.73 -7.70
CA SER A 177 -3.27 6.15 -9.07
C SER A 177 -3.67 7.62 -9.16
N VAL A 178 -3.19 8.29 -10.20
CA VAL A 178 -3.66 9.63 -10.63
C VAL A 178 -4.87 9.56 -11.53
#